data_AF-A0A267DYB7-F1
#
_entry.id   AF-A0A267DYB7-F1
#
_cell.length_a   1.000
_cell.length_b   1.000
_cell.length_c   1.000
_cell.angle_alpha   90.00
_cell.angle_beta   90.00
_cell.angle_gamma   90.00
#
_symmetry.space_group_name_H-M   'P 1'
#
loop_
_entity.id
_entity.type
_entity.pdbx_description
1 polymer ?
#
loop_
_entity_poly.entity_id
_entity_poly.type
_entity_poly.pdbx_seq_one_letter_code
_entity_poly.pdbx_strand_id
1 'polypeptide(L)'
;MATRREVAKLRVRCPNCDAGCSVQLEWARMDQHVQQSCDWHSLRCEQCKELILKKDMQRHTSSECRHRKETCDLCSQLVTHSEMETSHRNLQSDVCCPRFSARCPHCSERSTPMDRRGYVAHLSECPERPVECKYSHLGCRAMVRRSDLERHYKDSMDSHLELMDSKLKQAAALPSNSAAAVPQSSAGAAPPAPTAADGREVADVKRRVGSVFEQFKKLQVNVANWAHSTMELEQLADRFGGVSQLRTLLSGLDERTRSVEQLQQQVQQLQQQVQQLQQPRA
;
A
#
# COMPACT_ATOMS: atom_id res chain seq x y z
N MET A 1 -37.43 -55.37 -27.98
CA MET A 1 -36.05 -54.90 -27.69
C MET A 1 -35.43 -54.52 -29.02
N ALA A 2 -35.39 -53.23 -29.36
CA ALA A 2 -34.72 -52.78 -30.59
C ALA A 2 -33.22 -53.04 -30.44
N THR A 3 -32.60 -53.69 -31.42
CA THR A 3 -31.17 -53.96 -31.37
C THR A 3 -30.37 -52.65 -31.53
N ARG A 4 -29.15 -52.56 -30.99
CA ARG A 4 -28.27 -51.37 -31.10
C ARG A 4 -28.10 -50.88 -32.55
N ARG A 5 -28.24 -51.79 -33.53
CA ARG A 5 -28.22 -51.50 -34.98
C ARG A 5 -29.49 -50.83 -35.52
N GLU A 6 -30.65 -51.07 -34.92
CA GLU A 6 -31.91 -50.45 -35.32
C GLU A 6 -32.02 -49.02 -34.77
N VAL A 7 -31.57 -48.80 -33.53
CA VAL A 7 -31.49 -47.47 -32.91
C VAL A 7 -30.57 -46.53 -33.69
N ALA A 8 -29.46 -47.06 -34.22
CA ALA A 8 -28.49 -46.31 -35.02
C ALA A 8 -29.08 -45.67 -36.29
N LYS A 9 -30.12 -46.28 -36.89
CA LYS A 9 -30.78 -45.80 -38.12
C LYS A 9 -31.92 -44.82 -37.85
N LEU A 10 -32.31 -44.62 -36.59
CA LEU A 10 -33.37 -43.68 -36.25
C LEU A 10 -32.93 -42.26 -36.55
N ARG A 11 -33.76 -41.52 -37.29
CA ARG A 11 -33.54 -40.11 -37.56
C ARG A 11 -34.03 -39.30 -36.36
N VAL A 12 -33.12 -38.59 -35.72
CA VAL A 12 -33.39 -37.77 -34.53
C VAL A 12 -33.02 -36.31 -34.79
N ARG A 13 -33.66 -35.38 -34.07
CA ARG A 13 -33.29 -33.95 -34.08
C ARG A 13 -32.00 -33.73 -33.31
N CYS A 14 -31.21 -32.75 -33.75
CA CYS A 14 -30.04 -32.30 -33.02
C CYS A 14 -30.42 -31.86 -31.59
N PRO A 15 -29.65 -32.25 -30.54
CA PRO A 15 -29.89 -31.79 -29.16
C PRO A 15 -29.85 -30.26 -29.01
N ASN A 16 -29.14 -29.56 -29.91
CA ASN A 16 -29.06 -28.10 -29.92
C ASN A 16 -30.23 -27.45 -30.68
N CYS A 17 -31.36 -28.14 -30.82
CA CYS A 17 -32.54 -27.58 -31.50
C CYS A 17 -33.09 -26.34 -30.80
N ASP A 18 -33.02 -26.30 -29.47
CA ASP A 18 -33.47 -25.16 -28.66
C ASP A 18 -32.56 -23.94 -28.85
N ALA A 19 -31.29 -24.17 -29.17
CA ALA A 19 -30.34 -23.12 -29.52
C ALA A 19 -30.53 -22.61 -30.96
N GLY A 20 -31.16 -23.39 -31.85
CA GLY A 20 -31.44 -23.00 -33.25
C GLY A 20 -31.05 -24.03 -34.31
N CYS A 21 -30.54 -25.22 -33.95
CA CYS A 21 -30.17 -26.24 -34.93
C CYS A 21 -31.37 -27.04 -35.45
N SER A 22 -31.68 -26.95 -36.75
CA SER A 22 -32.80 -27.66 -37.37
C SER A 22 -32.45 -29.02 -38.00
N VAL A 23 -31.20 -29.48 -37.85
CA VAL A 23 -30.70 -30.69 -38.52
C VAL A 23 -31.32 -31.97 -37.95
N GLN A 24 -31.78 -32.84 -38.85
CA GLN A 24 -32.25 -34.21 -38.55
C GLN A 24 -31.46 -35.25 -39.34
N LEU A 25 -30.82 -36.18 -38.63
CA LEU A 25 -29.97 -37.21 -39.20
C LEU A 25 -30.01 -38.49 -38.37
N GLU A 26 -29.45 -39.57 -38.90
CA GLU A 26 -29.36 -40.86 -38.22
C GLU A 26 -28.58 -40.73 -36.91
N TRP A 27 -29.09 -41.33 -35.82
CA TRP A 27 -28.49 -41.27 -34.49
C TRP A 27 -26.99 -41.63 -34.50
N ALA A 28 -26.58 -42.59 -35.34
CA ALA A 28 -25.18 -42.98 -35.51
C ALA A 28 -24.25 -41.84 -35.96
N ARG A 29 -24.77 -40.81 -36.63
CA ARG A 29 -24.01 -39.65 -37.13
C ARG A 29 -24.21 -38.41 -36.26
N MET A 30 -24.96 -38.50 -35.16
CA MET A 30 -25.28 -37.37 -34.30
C MET A 30 -24.06 -36.80 -33.58
N ASP A 31 -23.24 -37.67 -32.98
CA ASP A 31 -22.02 -37.24 -32.30
C ASP A 31 -21.07 -36.51 -33.26
N GLN A 32 -20.94 -37.01 -34.49
CA GLN A 32 -20.13 -36.37 -35.52
C GLN A 32 -20.67 -34.99 -35.89
N HIS A 33 -21.98 -34.84 -36.10
CA HIS A 33 -22.59 -33.55 -36.39
C HIS A 33 -22.36 -32.55 -35.24
N VAL A 34 -22.66 -32.93 -34.00
CA VAL A 34 -22.52 -32.05 -32.83
C VAL A 34 -21.07 -31.58 -32.68
N GLN A 35 -20.10 -32.49 -32.83
CA GLN A 35 -18.68 -32.16 -32.65
C GLN A 35 -18.09 -31.36 -33.83
N GLN A 36 -18.43 -31.71 -35.08
CA GLN A 36 -17.71 -31.21 -36.26
C GLN A 36 -18.47 -30.17 -37.07
N SER A 37 -19.80 -30.19 -37.09
CA SER A 37 -20.58 -29.41 -38.06
C SER A 37 -21.71 -28.57 -37.46
N CYS A 38 -22.01 -28.74 -36.18
CA CYS A 38 -23.09 -28.00 -35.52
C CYS A 38 -22.61 -26.60 -35.13
N ASP A 39 -23.07 -25.60 -35.89
CA ASP A 39 -22.81 -24.17 -35.63
C ASP A 39 -23.38 -23.68 -34.29
N TRP A 40 -24.41 -24.36 -33.81
CA TRP A 40 -25.10 -24.08 -32.55
C TRP A 40 -24.54 -24.87 -31.36
N HIS A 41 -23.48 -25.64 -31.56
CA HIS A 41 -22.78 -26.29 -30.48
C HIS A 41 -21.95 -25.25 -29.70
N SER A 42 -22.16 -25.18 -28.39
CA SER A 42 -21.41 -24.28 -27.51
C SER A 42 -20.05 -24.87 -27.15
N LEU A 43 -19.00 -24.13 -27.47
CA LEU A 43 -17.62 -24.46 -27.14
C LEU A 43 -17.11 -23.53 -26.05
N ARG A 44 -16.19 -24.01 -25.22
CA ARG A 44 -15.55 -23.20 -24.18
C ARG A 44 -14.41 -22.38 -24.77
N CYS A 45 -14.45 -21.05 -24.62
CA CYS A 45 -13.34 -20.20 -25.04
C CYS A 45 -12.09 -20.50 -24.20
N GLU A 46 -10.92 -20.62 -24.83
CA GLU A 46 -9.68 -20.94 -24.13
C GLU A 46 -9.17 -19.78 -23.26
N GLN A 47 -9.49 -18.54 -23.61
CA GLN A 47 -9.03 -17.34 -22.92
C GLN A 47 -9.97 -16.94 -21.77
N CYS A 48 -11.26 -16.69 -22.04
CA CYS A 48 -12.22 -16.26 -21.00
C CYS A 48 -13.01 -17.40 -20.34
N LYS A 49 -12.89 -18.64 -20.83
CA LYS A 49 -13.63 -19.82 -20.33
C LYS A 49 -15.15 -19.76 -20.44
N GLU A 50 -15.72 -18.77 -21.12
CA GLU A 50 -17.16 -18.68 -21.41
C GLU A 50 -17.58 -19.68 -22.48
N LEU A 51 -18.85 -20.10 -22.44
CA LEU A 51 -19.46 -20.97 -23.46
C LEU A 51 -19.99 -20.10 -24.60
N ILE A 52 -19.41 -20.26 -25.79
CA ILE A 52 -19.73 -19.49 -27.00
C ILE A 52 -20.12 -20.45 -28.11
N LEU A 53 -21.16 -20.10 -28.89
CA LEU A 53 -21.57 -20.90 -30.04
C LEU A 53 -20.43 -21.00 -31.06
N LYS A 54 -20.27 -22.16 -31.68
CA LYS A 54 -19.21 -22.41 -32.67
C LYS A 54 -19.18 -21.36 -33.78
N LYS A 55 -20.35 -20.94 -34.30
CA LYS A 55 -20.46 -19.88 -35.32
C LYS A 55 -19.93 -18.51 -34.87
N ASP A 56 -20.04 -18.21 -33.57
CA ASP A 56 -19.70 -16.91 -33.00
C ASP A 56 -18.26 -16.90 -32.43
N MET A 57 -17.63 -18.07 -32.29
CA MET A 57 -16.32 -18.21 -31.66
C MET A 57 -15.24 -17.34 -32.32
N GLN A 58 -15.21 -17.25 -33.66
CA GLN A 58 -14.23 -16.43 -34.38
C GLN A 58 -14.43 -14.93 -34.13
N ARG A 59 -15.68 -14.46 -34.10
CA ARG A 59 -16.02 -13.07 -33.79
C ARG A 59 -15.67 -12.76 -32.33
N HIS A 60 -16.00 -13.68 -31.43
CA HIS A 60 -15.69 -13.56 -30.01
C HIS A 60 -14.17 -13.41 -29.78
N THR A 61 -13.35 -14.35 -30.27
CA THR A 61 -11.90 -14.30 -30.02
C THR A 61 -11.21 -13.10 -30.64
N SER A 62 -11.72 -12.59 -31.76
CA SER A 62 -11.14 -11.42 -32.45
C SER A 62 -11.56 -10.07 -31.85
N SER A 63 -12.78 -9.92 -31.33
CA SER A 63 -13.33 -8.59 -31.00
C SER A 63 -14.05 -8.48 -29.66
N GLU A 64 -14.67 -9.55 -29.16
CA GLU A 64 -15.55 -9.47 -27.97
C GLU A 64 -14.89 -10.04 -26.71
N CYS A 65 -13.96 -10.96 -26.89
CA CYS A 65 -13.25 -11.60 -25.79
C CYS A 65 -12.40 -10.54 -25.09
N ARG A 66 -12.75 -10.24 -23.84
CA ARG A 66 -11.99 -9.30 -22.99
C ARG A 66 -10.60 -9.81 -22.65
N HIS A 67 -10.44 -11.13 -22.68
CA HIS A 67 -9.19 -11.83 -22.44
C HIS A 67 -8.41 -12.14 -23.73
N ARG A 68 -8.82 -11.57 -24.87
CA ARG A 68 -8.01 -11.68 -26.09
C ARG A 68 -6.66 -11.05 -25.86
N LYS A 69 -5.64 -11.62 -26.50
CA LYS A 69 -4.30 -11.08 -26.47
C LYS A 69 -4.11 -10.14 -27.66
N GLU A 70 -3.64 -8.94 -27.39
CA GLU A 70 -3.37 -7.91 -28.39
C GLU A 70 -1.97 -7.34 -28.21
N THR A 71 -1.36 -6.94 -29.31
CA THR A 71 0.00 -6.38 -29.29
C THR A 71 -0.07 -4.90 -29.00
N CYS A 72 0.70 -4.42 -28.02
CA CYS A 72 0.82 -2.99 -27.75
C CYS A 72 1.55 -2.29 -28.90
N ASP A 73 0.95 -1.23 -29.46
CA ASP A 73 1.57 -0.46 -30.56
C ASP A 73 2.86 0.29 -30.16
N LEU A 74 3.06 0.51 -28.86
CA LEU A 74 4.20 1.28 -28.35
C LEU A 74 5.43 0.41 -28.07
N CYS A 75 5.24 -0.71 -27.38
CA CYS A 75 6.34 -1.60 -26.96
C CYS A 75 6.33 -2.98 -27.64
N SER A 76 5.34 -3.25 -28.50
CA SER A 76 5.17 -4.52 -29.21
C SER A 76 4.99 -5.75 -28.32
N GLN A 77 4.69 -5.56 -27.02
CA GLN A 77 4.40 -6.67 -26.11
C GLN A 77 2.98 -7.19 -26.29
N LEU A 78 2.80 -8.49 -26.14
CA LEU A 78 1.49 -9.13 -26.16
C LEU A 78 0.83 -8.98 -24.78
N VAL A 79 -0.29 -8.28 -24.72
CA VAL A 79 -1.01 -7.90 -23.50
C VAL A 79 -2.46 -8.32 -23.61
N THR A 80 -3.10 -8.66 -22.49
CA THR A 80 -4.54 -8.94 -22.47
C THR A 80 -5.33 -7.65 -22.71
N HIS A 81 -6.34 -7.66 -23.57
CA HIS A 81 -7.11 -6.45 -23.89
C HIS A 81 -7.69 -5.76 -22.64
N SER A 82 -8.18 -6.50 -21.65
CA SER A 82 -8.64 -5.93 -20.37
C SER A 82 -7.52 -5.25 -19.56
N GLU A 83 -6.29 -5.71 -19.70
CA GLU A 83 -5.10 -5.19 -19.00
C GLU A 83 -4.46 -4.02 -19.74
N MET A 84 -4.73 -3.87 -21.05
CA MET A 84 -4.14 -2.83 -21.90
C MET A 84 -4.40 -1.44 -21.32
N GLU A 85 -5.65 -1.11 -21.02
CA GLU A 85 -6.01 0.22 -20.47
C GLU A 85 -5.84 0.30 -18.95
N THR A 86 -6.11 -0.79 -18.23
CA THR A 86 -6.14 -0.77 -16.75
C THR A 86 -4.76 -0.78 -16.12
N SER A 87 -3.81 -1.49 -16.73
CA SER A 87 -2.47 -1.73 -16.19
C SER A 87 -1.36 -1.31 -17.15
N HIS A 88 -1.46 -1.64 -18.43
CA HIS A 88 -0.37 -1.40 -19.37
C HIS A 88 -0.25 0.07 -19.82
N ARG A 89 -1.37 0.76 -19.98
CA ARG A 89 -1.45 2.21 -20.24
C ARG A 89 -1.72 3.02 -18.97
N ASN A 90 -1.34 2.47 -17.82
CA ASN A 90 -1.47 3.13 -16.54
C ASN A 90 -0.10 3.39 -15.93
N LEU A 91 0.32 4.66 -15.89
CA LEU A 91 1.63 5.05 -15.36
C LEU A 91 1.83 4.75 -13.88
N GLN A 92 0.77 4.47 -13.11
CA GLN A 92 0.87 4.06 -11.71
C GLN A 92 1.08 2.56 -11.55
N SER A 93 0.83 1.76 -12.59
CA SER A 93 0.99 0.30 -12.55
C SER A 93 2.45 -0.10 -12.74
N ASP A 94 2.88 -1.14 -12.04
CA ASP A 94 4.24 -1.68 -12.19
C ASP A 94 4.47 -2.38 -13.54
N VAL A 95 3.38 -2.84 -14.17
CA VAL A 95 3.37 -3.51 -15.48
C VAL A 95 3.06 -2.54 -16.63
N CYS A 96 3.19 -1.23 -16.36
CA CYS A 96 3.04 -0.19 -17.37
C CYS A 96 4.02 -0.41 -18.52
N CYS A 97 3.55 -0.14 -19.73
CA CYS A 97 4.35 -0.06 -20.93
C CYS A 97 5.55 0.89 -20.72
N PRO A 98 6.79 0.45 -21.00
CA PRO A 98 7.98 1.30 -20.86
C PRO A 98 7.99 2.53 -21.77
N ARG A 99 7.21 2.50 -22.85
CA ARG A 99 7.14 3.58 -23.86
C ARG A 99 5.87 4.41 -23.76
N PHE A 100 4.97 4.07 -22.84
CA PHE A 100 3.79 4.88 -22.57
C PHE A 100 4.18 6.12 -21.77
N SER A 101 3.67 7.27 -22.19
CA SER A 101 3.83 8.54 -21.51
C SER A 101 2.51 9.30 -21.51
N ALA A 102 2.23 9.98 -20.42
CA ALA A 102 1.01 10.76 -20.25
C ALA A 102 1.27 11.96 -19.34
N ARG A 103 0.38 12.96 -19.42
CA ARG A 103 0.42 14.15 -18.56
C ARG A 103 -0.26 13.85 -17.24
N CYS A 104 0.09 14.62 -16.21
CA CYS A 104 -0.59 14.53 -14.92
C CYS A 104 -2.03 15.04 -15.04
N PRO A 105 -3.06 14.28 -14.62
CA PRO A 105 -4.45 14.70 -14.72
C PRO A 105 -4.81 15.89 -13.82
N HIS A 106 -4.01 16.16 -12.78
CA HIS A 106 -4.21 17.30 -11.88
C HIS A 106 -3.42 18.54 -12.32
N CYS A 107 -2.29 18.32 -13.00
CA CYS A 107 -1.32 19.33 -13.37
C CYS A 107 -1.37 19.61 -14.92
N SER A 108 -2.40 19.13 -15.63
CA SER A 108 -2.53 18.91 -17.09
C SER A 108 -1.80 19.91 -18.01
N GLU A 109 -2.13 21.19 -17.94
CA GLU A 109 -1.55 22.24 -18.81
C GLU A 109 -0.11 22.62 -18.44
N ARG A 110 0.27 22.43 -17.17
CA ARG A 110 1.59 22.77 -16.62
C ARG A 110 2.57 21.60 -16.66
N SER A 111 2.08 20.37 -16.79
CA SER A 111 2.91 19.16 -16.81
C SER A 111 3.23 18.71 -18.24
N THR A 112 4.48 18.39 -18.49
CA THR A 112 4.90 17.68 -19.72
C THR A 112 4.48 16.20 -19.65
N PRO A 113 4.35 15.51 -20.80
CA PRO A 113 4.19 14.06 -20.80
C PRO A 113 5.38 13.42 -20.10
N MET A 114 5.10 12.54 -19.14
CA MET A 114 6.11 11.84 -18.35
C MET A 114 6.01 10.34 -18.59
N ASP A 115 7.16 9.66 -18.51
CA ASP A 115 7.21 8.21 -18.42
C ASP A 115 6.77 7.74 -17.02
N ARG A 116 6.69 6.42 -16.79
CA ARG A 116 6.26 5.86 -15.50
C ARG A 116 7.07 6.42 -14.33
N ARG A 117 8.39 6.47 -14.45
CA ARG A 117 9.27 6.91 -13.36
C ARG A 117 9.04 8.38 -13.02
N GLY A 118 9.03 9.25 -14.04
CA GLY A 118 8.75 10.66 -13.87
C GLY A 118 7.36 10.93 -13.32
N TYR A 119 6.35 10.17 -13.79
CA TYR A 119 4.98 10.32 -13.33
C TYR A 119 4.79 9.92 -11.87
N VAL A 120 5.36 8.80 -11.42
CA VAL A 120 5.28 8.36 -10.02
C VAL A 120 5.98 9.35 -9.10
N ALA A 121 7.18 9.81 -9.44
CA ALA A 121 7.90 10.84 -8.69
C ALA A 121 7.14 12.18 -8.67
N HIS A 122 6.52 12.57 -9.79
CA HIS A 122 5.69 13.75 -9.85
C HIS A 122 4.44 13.62 -8.98
N LEU A 123 3.77 12.47 -8.95
CA LEU A 123 2.55 12.29 -8.14
C LEU A 123 2.81 12.44 -6.64
N SER A 124 3.98 12.06 -6.13
CA SER A 124 4.35 12.30 -4.72
C SER A 124 4.50 13.77 -4.39
N GLU A 125 4.69 14.66 -5.38
CA GLU A 125 4.97 16.08 -5.17
C GLU A 125 4.01 17.04 -5.90
N CYS A 126 3.13 16.57 -6.81
CA CYS A 126 2.23 17.45 -7.60
C CYS A 126 1.38 18.31 -6.64
N PRO A 127 1.47 19.65 -6.77
CA PRO A 127 0.81 20.58 -5.86
C PRO A 127 -0.72 20.54 -5.99
N GLU A 128 -1.21 20.27 -7.20
CA GLU A 128 -2.64 20.24 -7.52
C GLU A 128 -3.32 18.91 -7.17
N ARG A 129 -2.54 17.88 -6.80
CA ARG A 129 -3.08 16.59 -6.44
C ARG A 129 -3.87 16.70 -5.12
N PRO A 130 -5.15 16.28 -5.09
CA PRO A 130 -5.89 16.14 -3.84
C PRO A 130 -5.26 15.05 -2.96
N VAL A 131 -5.00 15.39 -1.71
CA VAL A 131 -4.46 14.49 -0.69
C VAL A 131 -5.37 14.49 0.53
N GLU A 132 -5.45 13.35 1.21
CA GLU A 132 -6.14 13.25 2.48
C GLU A 132 -5.40 14.04 3.56
N CYS A 133 -6.16 14.68 4.45
CA CYS A 133 -5.59 15.27 5.64
C CYS A 133 -4.88 14.21 6.50
N LYS A 134 -3.73 14.54 7.08
CA LYS A 134 -2.99 13.63 7.98
C LYS A 134 -3.81 13.14 9.18
N TYR A 135 -4.86 13.88 9.57
CA TYR A 135 -5.80 13.52 10.63
C TYR A 135 -7.00 12.71 10.14
N SER A 136 -6.97 12.17 8.92
CA SER A 136 -8.07 11.35 8.37
C SER A 136 -8.36 10.11 9.20
N HIS A 137 -7.33 9.46 9.71
CA HIS A 137 -7.42 8.34 10.64
C HIS A 137 -8.16 8.67 11.96
N LEU A 138 -8.21 9.94 12.35
CA LEU A 138 -8.96 10.40 13.53
C LEU A 138 -10.41 10.80 13.20
N GLY A 139 -10.73 11.01 11.92
CA GLY A 139 -12.07 11.35 11.46
C GLY A 139 -12.16 12.56 10.53
N CYS A 140 -11.05 13.24 10.20
CA CYS A 140 -11.06 14.35 9.25
C CYS A 140 -11.27 13.84 7.81
N ARG A 141 -12.41 14.17 7.18
CA ARG A 141 -12.74 13.69 5.82
C ARG A 141 -12.31 14.65 4.70
N ALA A 142 -11.45 15.62 5.01
CA ALA A 142 -11.04 16.64 4.06
C ALA A 142 -10.10 16.05 2.99
N MET A 143 -10.46 16.27 1.72
CA MET A 143 -9.61 16.03 0.55
C MET A 143 -9.20 17.39 -0.01
N VAL A 144 -7.94 17.77 0.20
CA VAL A 144 -7.45 19.12 -0.09
C VAL A 144 -6.28 19.04 -1.07
N ARG A 145 -6.14 20.02 -1.97
CA ARG A 145 -4.94 20.10 -2.83
C ARG A 145 -3.70 20.18 -1.96
N ARG A 146 -2.62 19.53 -2.38
CA ARG A 146 -1.35 19.56 -1.62
C ARG A 146 -0.86 20.99 -1.37
N SER A 147 -1.01 21.89 -2.33
CA SER A 147 -0.69 23.32 -2.17
C SER A 147 -1.51 24.05 -1.10
N ASP A 148 -2.74 23.59 -0.84
CA ASP A 148 -3.69 24.20 0.10
C ASP A 148 -3.65 23.55 1.49
N LEU A 149 -2.84 22.51 1.66
CA LEU A 149 -2.83 21.67 2.86
C LEU A 149 -2.34 22.44 4.10
N GLU A 150 -1.34 23.31 3.94
CA GLU A 150 -0.85 24.17 5.02
C GLU A 150 -1.92 25.14 5.52
N ARG A 151 -2.71 25.69 4.59
CA ARG A 151 -3.85 26.55 4.94
C ARG A 151 -4.92 25.75 5.67
N HIS A 152 -5.28 24.57 5.17
CA HIS A 152 -6.22 23.69 5.86
C HIS A 152 -5.77 23.35 7.30
N TYR A 153 -4.48 23.09 7.53
CA TYR A 153 -3.98 22.82 8.87
C TYR A 153 -4.10 24.01 9.83
N LYS A 154 -3.95 25.25 9.32
CA LYS A 154 -4.15 26.46 10.11
C LYS A 154 -5.63 26.68 10.41
N ASP A 155 -6.48 26.56 9.40
CA ASP A 155 -7.92 26.87 9.50
C ASP A 155 -8.71 25.80 10.28
N SER A 156 -8.26 24.54 10.23
CA SER A 156 -8.92 23.39 10.88
C SER A 156 -8.21 22.92 12.14
N MET A 157 -7.31 23.73 12.71
CA MET A 157 -6.50 23.34 13.88
C MET A 157 -7.36 22.93 15.09
N ASP A 158 -8.36 23.74 15.46
CA ASP A 158 -9.23 23.44 16.60
C ASP A 158 -10.01 22.13 16.40
N SER A 159 -10.58 21.93 15.21
CA SER A 159 -11.28 20.68 14.86
C SER A 159 -10.36 19.46 14.93
N HIS A 160 -9.10 19.57 14.49
CA HIS A 160 -8.13 18.48 14.61
C HIS A 160 -7.79 18.17 16.07
N LEU A 161 -7.67 19.18 16.93
CA LEU A 161 -7.42 18.98 18.36
C LEU A 161 -8.62 18.30 19.06
N GLU A 162 -9.85 18.67 18.71
CA GLU A 162 -11.06 18.00 19.22
C GLU A 162 -11.13 16.53 18.79
N LEU A 163 -10.79 16.22 17.53
CA LEU A 163 -10.72 14.84 17.04
C LEU A 163 -9.68 14.03 17.82
N MET A 164 -8.51 14.60 18.10
CA MET A 164 -7.46 13.96 18.92
C MET A 164 -7.95 13.71 20.35
N ASP A 165 -8.54 14.70 21.00
CA ASP A 165 -9.07 14.58 22.36
C ASP A 165 -10.19 13.52 22.46
N SER A 166 -11.11 13.52 21.51
CA SER A 166 -12.18 12.52 21.42
C SER A 166 -11.63 11.09 21.32
N LYS A 167 -10.58 10.88 20.51
CA LYS A 167 -9.92 9.57 20.38
C LYS A 167 -9.15 9.17 21.64
N LEU A 168 -8.50 10.11 22.33
CA LEU A 168 -7.83 9.85 23.61
C LEU A 168 -8.83 9.45 24.71
N LYS A 169 -9.97 10.14 24.79
CA LYS A 169 -11.06 9.79 25.72
C LYS A 169 -11.65 8.42 25.44
N GLN A 170 -11.82 8.06 24.16
CA GLN A 170 -12.28 6.72 23.75
C GLN A 170 -11.26 5.64 24.12
N ALA A 171 -9.96 5.89 23.91
CA ALA A 171 -8.89 4.97 24.28
C ALA A 171 -8.82 4.73 25.80
N ALA A 172 -9.02 5.80 26.59
CA ALA A 172 -9.05 5.73 28.05
C ALA A 172 -10.32 5.04 28.60
N ALA A 173 -11.40 4.97 27.81
CA ALA A 173 -12.67 4.36 28.19
C ALA A 173 -12.78 2.87 27.82
N LEU A 174 -11.81 2.29 27.10
CA LEU A 174 -11.75 0.85 26.84
C LEU A 174 -11.29 0.12 28.12
N PRO A 175 -12.09 -0.78 28.71
CA PRO A 175 -11.63 -1.59 29.83
C PRO A 175 -10.58 -2.58 29.31
N SER A 176 -9.38 -2.49 29.86
CA SER A 176 -8.32 -3.48 29.69
C SER A 176 -8.79 -4.80 30.32
N ASN A 177 -9.41 -5.67 29.52
CA ASN A 177 -9.86 -6.99 29.99
C ASN A 177 -8.63 -7.92 30.07
N SER A 178 -7.96 -7.88 31.22
CA SER A 178 -6.95 -8.85 31.65
C SER A 178 -6.89 -8.86 33.18
N ALA A 179 -7.79 -9.63 33.81
CA ALA A 179 -7.52 -10.44 35.00
C ALA A 179 -8.82 -11.01 35.58
N ALA A 180 -8.87 -12.33 35.56
CA ALA A 180 -9.39 -13.24 36.57
C ALA A 180 -10.48 -12.74 37.56
N ALA A 181 -11.62 -13.41 37.47
CA ALA A 181 -12.63 -13.52 38.51
C ALA A 181 -12.09 -14.17 39.80
N VAL A 182 -12.43 -13.61 40.97
CA VAL A 182 -12.75 -14.31 42.24
C VAL A 182 -13.78 -13.47 43.03
N PRO A 183 -14.81 -14.06 43.69
CA PRO A 183 -16.07 -13.37 44.06
C PRO A 183 -16.24 -12.99 45.55
N GLN A 184 -17.18 -12.06 45.79
CA GLN A 184 -18.13 -11.88 46.93
C GLN A 184 -17.58 -11.86 48.38
N SER A 185 -17.89 -10.91 49.27
CA SER A 185 -19.18 -10.48 49.89
C SER A 185 -18.80 -9.54 51.06
N SER A 186 -19.61 -8.69 51.72
CA SER A 186 -21.02 -8.27 51.70
C SER A 186 -21.20 -7.09 52.70
N ALA A 187 -22.28 -6.31 52.50
CA ALA A 187 -23.02 -5.44 53.44
C ALA A 187 -22.28 -4.26 54.10
N GLY A 188 -22.80 -3.03 54.19
CA GLY A 188 -24.09 -2.43 53.87
C GLY A 188 -24.13 -0.98 54.40
N ALA A 189 -25.26 -0.31 54.18
CA ALA A 189 -25.71 1.01 54.67
C ALA A 189 -25.45 2.24 53.77
N ALA A 190 -26.56 2.88 53.40
CA ALA A 190 -26.67 4.18 52.74
C ALA A 190 -26.86 5.33 53.79
N PRO A 191 -27.05 6.59 53.38
CA PRO A 191 -26.05 7.63 53.13
C PRO A 191 -26.08 8.76 54.17
N PRO A 192 -25.22 9.80 54.06
CA PRO A 192 -25.78 11.16 54.11
C PRO A 192 -25.23 12.13 53.06
N ALA A 193 -25.99 13.21 52.89
CA ALA A 193 -25.90 14.28 51.90
C ALA A 193 -24.69 15.24 52.12
N PRO A 194 -24.41 16.15 51.16
CA PRO A 194 -23.10 16.78 51.00
C PRO A 194 -22.94 18.04 51.86
N THR A 195 -21.76 18.22 52.47
CA THR A 195 -21.33 19.48 53.06
C THR A 195 -20.22 20.10 52.22
N ALA A 196 -20.32 21.42 52.09
CA ALA A 196 -19.57 22.27 51.17
C ALA A 196 -18.05 22.11 51.30
N ALA A 197 -17.39 21.83 50.17
CA ALA A 197 -15.94 21.78 50.06
C ALA A 197 -15.35 23.20 49.99
N ASP A 198 -14.35 23.42 50.84
CA ASP A 198 -13.59 24.65 51.04
C ASP A 198 -12.79 25.01 49.77
N GLY A 199 -13.01 26.22 49.25
CA GLY A 199 -12.50 26.68 47.94
C GLY A 199 -10.97 26.76 47.82
N ARG A 200 -10.24 26.58 48.92
CA ARG A 200 -8.77 26.55 48.94
C ARG A 200 -8.17 25.25 48.38
N GLU A 201 -8.79 24.09 48.61
CA GLU A 201 -8.30 22.81 48.09
C GLU A 201 -8.46 22.71 46.57
N VAL A 202 -9.56 23.24 46.02
CA VAL A 202 -9.83 23.25 44.58
C VAL A 202 -8.79 24.09 43.82
N ALA A 203 -8.32 25.19 44.43
CA ALA A 203 -7.30 26.05 43.83
C ALA A 203 -5.92 25.36 43.77
N ASP A 204 -5.53 24.62 44.81
CA ASP A 204 -4.27 23.88 44.84
C ASP A 204 -4.30 22.65 43.92
N VAL A 205 -5.44 21.95 43.83
CA VAL A 205 -5.64 20.87 42.85
C VAL A 205 -5.55 21.42 41.43
N LYS A 206 -6.18 22.57 41.14
CA LYS A 206 -6.11 23.22 39.82
C LYS A 206 -4.68 23.63 39.46
N ARG A 207 -3.90 24.11 40.42
CA ARG A 207 -2.47 24.45 40.21
C ARG A 207 -1.62 23.21 39.93
N ARG A 208 -1.84 22.12 40.68
CA ARG A 208 -1.15 20.83 40.45
C ARG A 208 -1.51 20.22 39.10
N VAL A 209 -2.79 20.23 38.72
CA VAL A 209 -3.26 19.76 37.40
C VAL A 209 -2.66 20.60 36.27
N GLY A 210 -2.59 21.93 36.43
CA GLY A 210 -1.90 22.80 35.47
C GLY A 210 -0.42 22.47 35.31
N SER A 211 0.29 22.21 36.41
CA SER A 211 1.70 21.81 36.38
C SER A 211 1.91 20.45 35.69
N VAL A 212 1.03 19.48 35.94
CA VAL A 212 1.08 18.16 35.29
C VAL A 212 0.78 18.27 33.79
N PHE A 213 -0.17 19.13 33.41
CA PHE A 213 -0.51 19.39 32.01
C PHE A 213 0.66 20.04 31.25
N GLU A 214 1.38 20.96 31.88
CA GLU A 214 2.55 21.61 31.29
C GLU A 214 3.74 20.64 31.14
N GLN A 215 3.92 19.75 32.12
CA GLN A 215 4.88 18.64 32.01
C GLN A 215 4.49 17.69 30.89
N PHE A 216 3.21 17.33 30.78
CA PHE A 216 2.70 16.47 29.71
C PHE A 216 2.88 17.09 28.32
N LYS A 217 2.64 18.39 28.14
CA LYS A 217 2.95 19.11 26.89
C LYS A 217 4.43 19.05 26.53
N LYS A 218 5.34 19.29 27.49
CA LYS A 218 6.78 19.18 27.27
C LYS A 218 7.20 17.75 26.89
N LEU A 219 6.62 16.75 27.57
CA LEU A 219 6.81 15.34 27.22
C LEU A 219 6.28 15.01 25.82
N GLN A 220 5.11 15.52 25.42
CA GLN A 220 4.57 15.32 24.08
C GLN A 220 5.45 15.94 22.98
N VAL A 221 5.98 17.14 23.19
CA VAL A 221 6.91 17.78 22.23
C VAL A 221 8.21 16.99 22.15
N ASN A 222 8.73 16.52 23.29
CA ASN A 222 9.95 15.70 23.31
C ASN A 222 9.73 14.33 22.65
N VAL A 223 8.57 13.69 22.84
CA VAL A 223 8.22 12.43 22.17
C VAL A 223 8.02 12.63 20.68
N ALA A 224 7.38 13.72 20.25
CA ALA A 224 7.22 14.06 18.84
C ALA A 224 8.57 14.35 18.16
N ASN A 225 9.45 15.09 18.84
CA ASN A 225 10.80 15.37 18.37
C ASN A 225 11.64 14.08 18.33
N TRP A 226 11.53 13.22 19.35
CA TRP A 226 12.22 11.93 19.39
C TRP A 226 11.71 10.97 18.31
N ALA A 227 10.40 10.92 18.07
CA ALA A 227 9.81 10.12 17.00
C ALA A 227 10.26 10.62 15.61
N HIS A 228 10.31 11.94 15.41
CA HIS A 228 10.82 12.53 14.16
C HIS A 228 12.29 12.18 13.93
N SER A 229 13.15 12.35 14.93
CA SER A 229 14.57 11.97 14.83
C SER A 229 14.77 10.47 14.63
N THR A 230 13.91 9.62 15.22
CA THR A 230 13.95 8.17 15.03
C THR A 230 13.58 7.79 13.60
N MET A 231 12.54 8.43 13.02
CA MET A 231 12.16 8.22 11.63
C MET A 231 13.24 8.70 10.64
N GLU A 232 13.90 9.82 10.92
CA GLU A 232 15.03 10.27 10.10
C GLU A 232 16.21 9.29 10.16
N LEU A 233 16.48 8.72 11.34
CA LEU A 233 17.50 7.68 11.54
C LEU A 233 17.16 6.38 10.81
N GLU A 234 15.90 5.94 10.82
CA GLU A 234 15.44 4.76 10.07
C GLU A 234 15.53 5.00 8.56
N GLN A 235 15.09 6.16 8.06
CA GLN A 235 15.23 6.52 6.64
C GLN A 235 16.70 6.66 6.21
N LEU A 236 17.57 7.14 7.10
CA LEU A 236 19.01 7.16 6.85
C LEU A 236 19.58 5.75 6.86
N ALA A 237 19.19 4.90 7.81
CA ALA A 237 19.61 3.50 7.86
C ALA A 237 19.17 2.71 6.63
N ASP A 238 17.94 2.90 6.12
CA ASP A 238 17.44 2.22 4.92
C ASP A 238 18.22 2.60 3.65
N ARG A 239 18.70 3.85 3.56
CA ARG A 239 19.61 4.28 2.48
C ARG A 239 20.95 3.55 2.51
N PHE A 240 21.36 3.03 3.67
CA PHE A 240 22.56 2.23 3.88
C PHE A 240 22.26 0.72 4.00
N GLY A 241 21.06 0.26 3.61
CA GLY A 241 20.67 -1.16 3.62
C GLY A 241 20.28 -1.71 4.99
N GLY A 242 19.90 -0.83 5.91
CA GLY A 242 19.39 -1.14 7.24
C GLY A 242 20.39 -0.86 8.37
N VAL A 243 19.86 -0.79 9.61
CA VAL A 243 20.63 -0.42 10.83
C VAL A 243 21.78 -1.41 11.11
N SER A 244 21.63 -2.68 10.75
CA SER A 244 22.67 -3.72 10.90
C SER A 244 23.87 -3.50 9.96
N GLN A 245 23.63 -3.11 8.71
CA GLN A 245 24.69 -2.78 7.76
C GLN A 245 25.38 -1.47 8.14
N LEU A 246 24.62 -0.44 8.54
CA LEU A 246 25.17 0.82 9.05
C LEU A 246 26.08 0.60 10.26
N ARG A 247 25.66 -0.23 11.22
CA ARG A 247 26.47 -0.60 12.39
C ARG A 247 27.79 -1.29 11.98
N THR A 248 27.73 -2.17 11.00
CA THR A 248 28.91 -2.90 10.49
C THR A 248 29.90 -1.94 9.80
N LEU A 249 29.40 -0.99 9.01
CA LEU A 249 30.22 0.05 8.38
C LEU A 249 30.86 0.99 9.40
N LEU A 250 30.12 1.41 10.43
CA LEU A 250 30.65 2.24 11.51
C LEU A 250 31.75 1.52 12.30
N SER A 251 31.57 0.24 12.63
CA SER A 251 32.62 -0.56 13.26
C SER A 251 33.87 -0.70 12.37
N GLY A 252 33.68 -0.91 11.07
CA GLY A 252 34.80 -0.96 10.12
C GLY A 252 35.54 0.38 9.95
N LEU A 253 34.82 1.50 10.02
CA LEU A 253 35.43 2.85 10.01
C LEU A 253 36.18 3.13 11.32
N ASP A 254 35.65 2.72 12.47
CA ASP A 254 36.32 2.86 13.76
C ASP A 254 37.63 2.06 13.80
N GLU A 255 37.62 0.83 13.29
CA GLU A 255 38.81 -0.02 13.20
C GLU A 255 39.88 0.56 12.26
N ARG A 256 39.46 1.15 11.13
CA ARG A 256 40.36 1.88 10.23
C ARG A 256 40.91 3.16 10.86
N THR A 257 40.10 3.87 11.64
CA THR A 257 40.52 5.09 12.34
C THR A 257 41.62 4.76 13.35
N ARG A 258 41.41 3.72 14.18
CA ARG A 258 42.44 3.21 15.10
C ARG A 258 43.70 2.74 14.37
N SER A 259 43.55 2.10 13.22
CA SER A 259 44.69 1.68 12.39
C SER A 259 45.50 2.88 11.87
N VAL A 260 44.82 3.96 11.46
CA VAL A 260 45.49 5.20 11.05
C VAL A 260 46.21 5.87 12.21
N GLU A 261 45.58 5.95 13.39
CA GLU A 261 46.21 6.48 14.60
C GLU A 261 47.46 5.69 14.99
N GLN A 262 47.40 4.36 14.89
CA GLN A 262 48.55 3.48 15.18
C GLN A 262 49.69 3.68 14.17
N LEU A 263 49.36 3.82 12.89
CA LEU A 263 50.35 4.14 11.85
C LEU A 263 50.97 5.53 12.06
N GLN A 264 50.17 6.52 12.45
CA GLN A 264 50.67 7.85 12.79
C GLN A 264 51.68 7.80 13.94
N GLN A 265 51.38 7.03 14.99
CA GLN A 265 52.31 6.83 16.12
C GLN A 265 53.61 6.14 15.68
N GLN A 266 53.55 5.13 14.82
CA GLN A 266 54.73 4.46 14.28
C GLN A 266 55.60 5.40 13.44
N VAL A 267 54.99 6.19 12.56
CA VAL A 267 55.70 7.20 11.76
C VAL A 267 56.39 8.21 12.66
N GLN A 268 55.72 8.67 13.72
CA GLN A 268 56.29 9.63 14.67
C GLN A 268 57.47 9.05 15.45
N GLN A 269 57.41 7.77 15.85
CA GLN A 269 58.53 7.06 16.48
C GLN A 269 59.73 6.92 15.54
N LEU A 270 59.50 6.54 14.28
CA LEU A 270 60.56 6.43 13.27
C LEU A 270 61.20 7.79 12.98
N GLN A 271 60.42 8.86 12.92
CA GLN A 271 60.95 10.22 12.78
C GLN A 271 61.88 10.59 13.94
N GLN A 272 61.52 10.25 15.18
CA GLN A 272 62.39 10.47 16.35
C GLN A 272 63.67 9.64 16.29
N GLN A 273 63.58 8.37 15.87
CA GLN A 273 64.77 7.51 15.70
C GLN A 273 65.71 8.05 14.63
N VAL A 274 65.17 8.47 13.48
CA VAL A 274 65.97 9.11 12.41
C VAL A 274 66.63 10.39 12.93
N GLN A 275 65.90 11.20 13.70
CA GLN A 275 66.44 12.42 14.29
C GLN A 275 67.57 12.14 15.30
N GLN A 276 67.46 11.07 16.10
CA GLN A 276 68.51 10.62 17.03
C GLN A 276 69.75 10.09 16.30
N LEU A 277 69.57 9.37 15.19
CA LEU A 277 70.69 8.89 14.36
C LEU A 277 71.39 10.01 13.59
N GLN A 278 70.68 11.11 13.32
CA GLN A 278 71.22 12.33 12.69
C GLN A 278 71.87 13.30 13.69
N GLN A 279 71.77 13.06 15.01
CA GLN A 279 72.53 13.85 15.98
C GLN A 279 74.03 13.53 15.86
N PRO A 280 74.91 14.55 15.79
CA PRO A 280 76.34 14.32 15.69
C PRO A 280 76.83 13.61 16.95
N ARG A 281 77.48 12.45 16.80
CA ARG A 281 78.23 11.81 17.88
C ARG A 281 79.37 12.75 18.27
N ALA A 282 79.26 13.35 19.45
CA ALA A 282 80.35 14.07 20.10
C ALA A 282 81.54 13.15 20.38
#